data_AF-A0A919WK76-F1
#
_entry.id   AF-A0A919WK76-F1
#
_cell.length_a   1.000
_cell.length_b   1.000
_cell.length_c   1.000
_cell.angle_alpha   90.00
_cell.angle_beta   90.00
_cell.angle_gamma   90.00
#
_symmetry.space_group_name_H-M   'P 1'
#
loop_
_entity.id
_entity.type
_entity.pdbx_description
1 polymer ?
#
loop_
_entity_poly.entity_id
_entity_poly.type
_entity_poly.pdbx_seq_one_letter_code
_entity_poly.pdbx_strand_id
1 'polypeptide(L)'
;MKRRRRTEILINGSRTLVEQLAQTIADNYRVKVIQEPEHGLVMMKVRETSKKSLFYLGEAFVTECKVQVEGVVGMGIVIGDQQDLAYKLAIIDAAIEAQLAETDEWSKLLESEEEKILKARKLEDQSILKTKVQFETMDVS
;
A
#
# COMPACT_ATOMS: atom_id res chain seq x y z
N MET A 1 9.28 10.13 -5.31
CA MET A 1 8.53 8.92 -5.77
C MET A 1 7.03 9.21 -5.87
N LYS A 2 6.28 8.62 -6.82
CA LYS A 2 4.81 8.81 -6.94
C LYS A 2 4.05 8.27 -5.71
N ARG A 3 3.00 8.96 -5.25
CA ARG A 3 2.18 8.59 -4.07
C ARG A 3 1.63 7.17 -4.10
N ARG A 4 1.17 6.71 -5.27
CA ARG A 4 0.70 5.33 -5.44
C ARG A 4 1.78 4.29 -5.14
N ARG A 5 2.97 4.44 -5.75
CA ARG A 5 4.09 3.49 -5.60
C ARG A 5 4.56 3.42 -4.14
N ARG A 6 4.74 4.56 -3.47
CA ARG A 6 5.12 4.58 -2.04
C ARG A 6 4.11 3.85 -1.16
N THR A 7 2.81 4.05 -1.42
CA THR A 7 1.74 3.42 -0.63
C THR A 7 1.72 1.91 -0.85
N GLU A 8 1.88 1.46 -2.11
CA GLU A 8 1.98 0.03 -2.43
C GLU A 8 3.19 -0.63 -1.73
N ILE A 9 4.33 0.05 -1.65
CA ILE A 9 5.51 -0.45 -0.91
C ILE A 9 5.21 -0.54 0.60
N LEU A 10 4.68 0.53 1.20
CA LEU A 10 4.41 0.58 2.64
C LEU A 10 3.34 -0.44 3.09
N ILE A 11 2.37 -0.76 2.22
CA ILE A 11 1.33 -1.77 2.51
C ILE A 11 1.88 -3.19 2.41
N ASN A 12 2.69 -3.48 1.39
CA ASN A 12 3.16 -4.84 1.11
C ASN A 12 4.54 -5.16 1.72
N GLY A 13 5.23 -4.15 2.23
CA GLY A 13 6.57 -4.28 2.83
C GLY A 13 6.54 -4.58 4.32
N SER A 14 7.70 -4.39 4.95
CA SER A 14 7.88 -4.65 6.38
C SER A 14 7.08 -3.70 7.27
N ARG A 15 6.34 -4.27 8.23
CA ARG A 15 5.64 -3.53 9.29
C ARG A 15 6.61 -2.73 10.16
N THR A 16 7.80 -3.28 10.41
CA THR A 16 8.82 -2.61 11.22
C THR A 16 9.33 -1.34 10.55
N LEU A 17 9.42 -1.31 9.22
CA LEU A 17 9.80 -0.12 8.49
C LEU A 17 8.72 0.96 8.66
N VAL A 18 7.45 0.61 8.46
CA VAL A 18 6.32 1.54 8.63
C VAL A 18 6.29 2.11 10.05
N GLU A 19 6.52 1.28 11.06
CA GLU A 19 6.64 1.69 12.46
C GLU A 19 7.76 2.69 12.67
N GLN A 20 8.97 2.40 12.20
CA GLN A 20 10.12 3.27 12.34
C GLN A 20 9.89 4.63 11.69
N LEU A 21 9.38 4.66 10.45
CA LEU A 21 9.13 5.90 9.73
C LEU A 21 8.06 6.76 10.42
N ALA A 22 6.96 6.14 10.86
CA ALA A 22 5.90 6.86 11.56
C ALA A 22 6.36 7.38 12.93
N GLN A 23 7.15 6.58 13.67
CA GLN A 23 7.65 6.96 14.99
C GLN A 23 8.61 8.15 14.92
N THR A 24 9.52 8.17 13.94
CA THR A 24 10.43 9.31 13.72
C THR A 24 9.66 10.64 13.58
N ILE A 25 8.52 10.62 12.88
CA ILE A 25 7.69 11.81 12.73
C ILE A 25 6.92 12.13 14.01
N ALA A 26 6.37 11.11 14.68
CA ALA A 26 5.62 11.29 15.92
C ALA A 26 6.48 11.83 17.08
N ASP A 27 7.78 11.52 17.09
CA ASP A 27 8.73 12.00 18.10
C ASP A 27 9.16 13.45 17.86
N ASN A 28 9.28 13.86 16.60
CA ASN A 28 9.81 15.17 16.21
C ASN A 28 8.73 16.22 15.95
N TYR A 29 7.51 15.81 15.58
CA TYR A 29 6.44 16.69 15.14
C TYR A 29 5.13 16.39 15.86
N ARG A 30 4.30 17.43 15.99
CA ARG A 30 2.96 17.25 16.53
C ARG A 30 2.04 16.64 15.48
N VAL A 31 1.64 15.39 15.70
CA VAL A 31 0.60 14.72 14.92
C VAL A 31 -0.77 15.07 15.48
N LYS A 32 -1.65 15.66 14.67
CA LYS A 32 -3.05 15.90 15.02
C LYS A 32 -3.95 14.93 14.25
N VAL A 33 -4.71 14.11 14.97
CA VAL A 33 -5.72 13.25 14.36
C VAL A 33 -6.90 14.11 13.89
N ILE A 34 -7.23 14.04 12.60
CA ILE A 34 -8.43 14.67 12.03
C ILE A 34 -9.59 13.68 12.05
N GLN A 35 -9.29 12.42 11.70
CA GLN A 35 -10.23 11.31 11.69
C GLN A 35 -9.51 10.11 12.28
N GLU A 36 -10.02 9.65 13.42
CA GLU A 36 -9.54 8.43 14.08
C GLU A 36 -9.61 7.24 13.12
N PRO A 37 -8.78 6.19 13.31
CA PRO A 37 -8.88 4.99 12.51
C PRO A 37 -10.27 4.37 12.62
N GLU A 38 -11.05 4.46 11.55
CA GLU A 38 -12.42 3.97 11.51
C GLU A 38 -12.66 2.99 10.37
N HIS A 39 -13.61 2.08 10.60
CA HIS A 39 -13.98 1.08 9.63
C HIS A 39 -14.89 1.66 8.56
N GLY A 40 -14.64 1.27 7.32
CA GLY A 40 -15.40 1.68 6.15
C GLY A 40 -15.61 0.54 5.16
N LEU A 41 -16.43 0.82 4.15
CA LEU A 41 -16.71 -0.09 3.05
C LEU A 41 -16.43 0.63 1.74
N VAL A 42 -15.59 0.04 0.89
CA VAL A 42 -15.26 0.58 -0.44
C VAL A 42 -15.90 -0.29 -1.50
N MET A 43 -16.78 0.31 -2.29
CA MET A 43 -17.46 -0.38 -3.37
C MET A 43 -16.50 -0.75 -4.51
N MET A 44 -16.33 -2.06 -4.74
CA MET A 44 -15.47 -2.62 -5.78
C MET A 44 -16.16 -2.57 -7.13
N LYS A 45 -15.53 -1.88 -8.08
CA LYS A 45 -16.02 -1.75 -9.46
C LYS A 45 -15.13 -2.58 -10.37
N VAL A 46 -15.76 -3.43 -11.17
CA VAL A 46 -15.09 -4.20 -12.22
C VAL A 46 -15.68 -3.84 -13.57
N ARG A 47 -14.90 -4.04 -14.63
CA ARG A 47 -15.38 -3.88 -16.00
C ARG A 47 -15.56 -5.26 -16.60
N GLU A 48 -16.81 -5.62 -16.90
CA GLU A 48 -17.16 -6.91 -17.47
C GLU A 48 -16.57 -7.05 -18.88
N THR A 49 -16.03 -8.22 -19.22
CA THR A 49 -15.24 -8.42 -20.44
C THR A 49 -16.08 -8.45 -21.72
N SER A 50 -17.35 -8.87 -21.65
CA SER A 50 -18.21 -9.01 -22.84
C SER A 50 -18.67 -7.66 -23.38
N LYS A 51 -19.31 -6.82 -22.55
CA LYS A 51 -19.83 -5.51 -23.00
C LYS A 51 -19.01 -4.32 -22.51
N LYS A 52 -17.90 -4.55 -21.80
CA LYS A 52 -17.10 -3.50 -21.15
C LYS A 52 -17.92 -2.61 -20.22
N SER A 53 -19.02 -3.14 -19.69
CA SER A 53 -19.94 -2.42 -18.82
C SER A 53 -19.37 -2.31 -17.40
N LEU A 54 -19.77 -1.27 -16.65
CA LEU A 54 -19.39 -1.10 -15.25
C LEU A 54 -20.28 -2.02 -14.40
N PHE A 55 -19.65 -2.87 -13.59
CA PHE A 55 -20.33 -3.78 -12.68
C PHE A 55 -19.81 -3.58 -11.26
N TYR A 56 -20.73 -3.54 -10.30
CA TYR A 56 -20.42 -3.37 -8.88
C TYR A 56 -20.41 -4.74 -8.22
N LEU A 57 -19.21 -5.27 -7.97
CA LEU A 57 -19.01 -6.65 -7.50
C LEU A 57 -19.44 -6.83 -6.03
N GLY A 58 -19.34 -5.75 -5.25
CA GLY A 58 -19.62 -5.74 -3.82
C GLY A 58 -18.78 -4.68 -3.12
N GLU A 59 -18.53 -4.88 -1.83
CA GLU A 59 -17.80 -3.96 -0.98
C GLU A 59 -16.57 -4.63 -0.37
N ALA A 60 -15.49 -3.87 -0.24
CA ALA A 60 -14.29 -4.26 0.50
C ALA A 60 -14.28 -3.56 1.86
N PHE A 61 -14.13 -4.34 2.93
CA PHE A 61 -13.94 -3.82 4.28
C PHE A 61 -12.56 -3.18 4.40
N VAL A 62 -12.54 -1.92 4.84
CA VAL A 62 -11.32 -1.11 4.97
C VAL A 62 -11.26 -0.42 6.33
N THR A 63 -10.06 -0.02 6.72
CA THR A 63 -9.84 0.96 7.78
C THR A 63 -9.24 2.22 7.18
N GLU A 64 -9.81 3.38 7.48
CA GLU A 64 -9.31 4.68 7.04
C GLU A 64 -8.92 5.57 8.22
N CYS A 65 -7.86 6.37 8.05
CA CYS A 65 -7.40 7.35 9.03
C CYS A 65 -6.89 8.60 8.31
N LYS A 66 -7.15 9.78 8.90
CA LYS A 66 -6.62 11.06 8.43
C LYS A 66 -5.95 11.81 9.57
N VAL A 67 -4.73 12.28 9.31
CA VAL A 67 -3.94 13.03 10.28
C VAL A 67 -3.41 14.30 9.65
N GLN A 68 -3.00 15.24 10.48
CA GLN A 68 -2.36 16.48 10.10
C GLN A 68 -0.99 16.58 10.76
N VAL A 69 0.04 16.90 9.98
CA VAL A 69 1.41 17.17 10.44
C VAL A 69 1.88 18.44 9.74
N GLU A 70 2.41 19.41 10.49
CA GLU A 70 2.87 20.71 9.95
C GLU A 70 1.86 21.39 9.00
N GLY A 71 0.57 21.31 9.35
CA GLY A 71 -0.51 21.91 8.56
C GLY A 71 -0.99 21.09 7.36
N VAL A 72 -0.29 20.01 6.99
CA VAL A 72 -0.61 19.17 5.83
C VAL A 72 -1.37 17.91 6.24
N VAL A 73 -2.38 17.54 5.46
CA VAL A 73 -3.23 16.38 5.71
C VAL A 73 -2.71 15.15 4.98
N GLY A 74 -2.42 14.09 5.71
CA GLY A 74 -2.12 12.77 5.20
C GLY A 74 -3.27 11.78 5.43
N MET A 75 -3.25 10.71 4.65
CA MET A 75 -4.30 9.69 4.67
C MET A 75 -3.71 8.28 4.57
N GLY A 76 -4.23 7.38 5.40
CA GLY A 76 -3.95 5.96 5.34
C GLY A 76 -5.24 5.19 5.16
N ILE A 77 -5.32 4.38 4.10
CA ILE A 77 -6.45 3.47 3.84
C ILE A 77 -5.89 2.08 3.59
N VAL A 78 -6.42 1.09 4.31
CA VAL A 78 -5.96 -0.30 4.27
C VAL A 78 -7.15 -1.25 4.28
N ILE A 79 -7.04 -2.38 3.57
CA ILE A 79 -8.06 -3.42 3.56
C ILE A 79 -8.00 -4.19 4.89
N GLY A 80 -9.15 -4.51 5.46
CA GLY A 80 -9.27 -5.23 6.73
C GLY A 80 -9.30 -4.32 7.95
N ASP A 81 -9.33 -4.95 9.13
CA ASP A 81 -9.22 -4.26 10.42
C ASP A 81 -7.75 -4.05 10.78
N GLN A 82 -7.21 -2.89 10.43
CA GLN A 82 -5.79 -2.56 10.60
C GLN A 82 -5.61 -1.11 11.01
N GLN A 83 -6.25 -0.72 12.11
CA GLN A 83 -6.25 0.65 12.65
C GLN A 83 -4.86 1.24 12.84
N ASP A 84 -3.97 0.46 13.44
CA ASP A 84 -2.59 0.88 13.69
C ASP A 84 -1.79 1.14 12.39
N LEU A 85 -1.96 0.28 11.38
CA LEU A 85 -1.34 0.50 10.07
C LEU A 85 -1.93 1.73 9.39
N ALA A 86 -3.26 1.88 9.39
CA ALA A 86 -3.94 3.03 8.78
C ALA A 86 -3.42 4.34 9.36
N TYR A 87 -3.27 4.42 10.69
CA TYR A 87 -2.73 5.57 11.38
C TYR A 87 -1.27 5.87 10.98
N LYS A 88 -0.39 4.87 11.04
CA LYS A 88 1.03 5.03 10.67
C LYS A 88 1.19 5.46 9.21
N LEU A 89 0.41 4.89 8.29
CA LEU A 89 0.40 5.30 6.90
C LEU A 89 -0.06 6.75 6.72
N ALA A 90 -1.08 7.19 7.47
CA ALA A 90 -1.54 8.57 7.42
C ALA A 90 -0.44 9.56 7.87
N ILE A 91 0.33 9.22 8.91
CA ILE A 91 1.48 10.03 9.37
C ILE A 91 2.55 10.14 8.28
N ILE A 92 2.97 8.99 7.75
CA ILE A 92 4.02 8.92 6.72
C ILE A 92 3.60 9.72 5.47
N ASP A 93 2.33 9.59 5.08
CA ASP A 93 1.78 10.29 3.94
C ASP A 93 1.71 11.81 4.16
N ALA A 94 1.34 12.27 5.37
CA ALA A 94 1.37 13.68 5.76
C ALA A 94 2.79 14.24 5.73
N ALA A 95 3.75 13.49 6.30
CA ALA A 95 5.15 13.91 6.38
C ALA A 95 5.79 14.10 5.00
N ILE A 96 5.54 13.15 4.08
CA ILE A 96 6.07 13.25 2.70
C ILE A 96 5.44 14.41 1.95
N GLU A 97 4.13 14.66 2.16
CA GLU A 97 3.43 15.78 1.52
C GLU A 97 3.88 17.13 2.10
N ALA A 98 4.20 17.18 3.39
CA ALA A 98 4.79 18.33 4.07
C ALA A 98 6.28 18.56 3.74
N GLN A 99 6.93 17.63 3.02
CA GLN A 99 8.36 17.71 2.67
C GLN A 99 9.26 17.90 3.90
N LEU A 100 8.99 17.14 4.96
CA LEU A 100 9.80 17.19 6.18
C LEU A 100 11.22 16.64 5.92
N ALA A 101 12.21 17.15 6.64
CA ALA A 101 13.63 16.86 6.41
C ALA A 101 13.95 15.36 6.49
N GLU A 102 13.28 14.62 7.38
CA GLU A 102 13.48 13.18 7.56
C GLU A 102 13.05 12.38 6.33
N THR A 103 12.16 12.92 5.51
CA THR A 103 11.60 12.22 4.34
C THR A 103 12.56 12.12 3.16
N ASP A 104 13.64 12.94 3.16
CA ASP A 104 14.65 12.96 2.10
C ASP A 104 15.35 11.59 1.97
N GLU A 105 15.63 10.94 3.11
CA GLU A 105 16.32 9.65 3.14
C GLU A 105 15.40 8.46 2.86
N TRP A 106 14.08 8.64 2.99
CA TRP A 106 13.11 7.55 2.88
C TRP A 106 13.03 6.97 1.47
N SER A 107 13.36 7.75 0.44
CA SER A 107 13.34 7.26 -0.94
C SER A 107 14.23 6.02 -1.13
N LYS A 108 15.43 6.03 -0.55
CA LYS A 108 16.38 4.89 -0.64
C LYS A 108 15.88 3.69 0.15
N LEU A 109 15.30 3.92 1.34
CA LEU A 109 14.72 2.86 2.16
C LEU A 109 13.56 2.16 1.45
N LEU A 110 12.67 2.94 0.85
CA LEU A 110 11.51 2.43 0.12
C LEU A 110 11.91 1.69 -1.17
N GLU A 111 12.94 2.15 -1.88
CA GLU A 111 13.49 1.44 -3.03
C GLU A 111 14.07 0.08 -2.64
N SER A 112 14.85 0.02 -1.55
CA SER A 112 15.37 -1.24 -1.03
C SER A 112 14.25 -2.19 -0.60
N GLU A 113 13.19 -1.67 0.01
CA GLU A 113 12.04 -2.48 0.43
C GLU A 113 11.25 -3.01 -0.78
N GLU A 114 11.09 -2.19 -1.83
CA GLU A 114 10.46 -2.62 -3.08
C GLU A 114 11.22 -3.77 -3.75
N GLU A 115 12.56 -3.71 -3.77
CA GLU A 115 13.38 -4.81 -4.28
C GLU A 115 13.14 -6.13 -3.54
N LYS A 116 12.98 -6.07 -2.21
CA LYS A 116 12.66 -7.26 -1.40
C LYS A 116 11.27 -7.81 -1.75
N ILE A 117 10.27 -6.94 -1.89
CA ILE A 117 8.91 -7.32 -2.28
C ILE A 117 8.92 -8.00 -3.66
N LEU A 118 9.60 -7.39 -4.64
CA LEU A 118 9.72 -7.95 -5.99
C LEU A 118 10.43 -9.29 -6.01
N LYS A 119 11.49 -9.44 -5.21
CA LYS A 119 12.21 -10.71 -5.08
C LYS A 119 11.34 -11.80 -4.46
N ALA A 120 10.60 -11.50 -3.39
CA ALA A 120 9.67 -12.43 -2.76
C ALA A 120 8.57 -12.87 -3.74
N ARG A 121 7.98 -11.91 -4.46
CA ARG A 121 6.95 -12.19 -5.47
C ARG A 121 7.46 -13.07 -6.60
N LYS A 122 8.68 -12.82 -7.09
CA LYS A 122 9.32 -13.65 -8.12
C LYS A 122 9.52 -15.10 -7.67
N LEU A 123 9.86 -15.32 -6.39
CA LEU A 123 9.99 -16.66 -5.83
C LEU A 123 8.63 -17.37 -5.74
N GLU A 124 7.58 -16.65 -5.36
CA GLU A 124 6.20 -17.16 -5.37
C GLU A 124 5.75 -17.54 -6.79
N ASP A 125 5.97 -16.66 -7.77
CA ASP A 125 5.65 -16.92 -9.17
C ASP A 125 6.36 -18.17 -9.71
N GLN A 126 7.61 -18.41 -9.32
CA GLN A 126 8.35 -19.63 -9.69
C GLN A 126 7.69 -20.90 -9.14
N SER A 127 7.05 -20.83 -7.97
CA SER A 127 6.31 -21.96 -7.42
C SER A 127 5.04 -22.24 -8.22
N ILE A 128 4.31 -21.20 -8.63
CA ILE A 128 3.09 -21.29 -9.45
C ILE A 128 3.43 -21.85 -10.84
N LEU A 129 4.56 -21.47 -11.43
CA LEU A 129 4.99 -22.00 -12.73
C LEU A 129 5.17 -23.53 -12.75
N LYS A 130 5.37 -24.17 -11.59
CA LYS A 130 5.41 -25.64 -11.50
C LYS A 130 4.06 -26.31 -11.80
N THR A 131 2.96 -25.58 -11.68
CA THR A 131 1.61 -26.09 -12.01
C THR A 131 1.18 -25.74 -13.44
N LYS A 132 2.07 -25.16 -14.25
CA LYS A 132 1.76 -24.82 -15.65
C LYS A 132 1.71 -26.09 -16.50
N VAL A 133 0.55 -26.37 -17.08
CA VAL A 133 0.39 -27.45 -18.06
C VAL A 133 0.96 -27.01 -19.41
N GLN A 134 1.87 -27.80 -19.97
CA GLN A 134 2.43 -27.60 -21.30
C GLN A 134 1.65 -28.48 -22.29
N PHE A 135 0.99 -27.86 -23.28
CA PHE A 135 0.40 -28.56 -24.41
C PHE A 135 1.33 -28.36 -25.61
N GLU A 136 2.07 -29.40 -25.99
CA GLU A 136 2.78 -29.48 -27.27
C GLU A 136 2.13 -30.61 -28.07
N THR A 137 1.57 -30.29 -29.23
CA THR A 137 1.15 -31.29 -30.23
C THR A 137 2.31 -31.58 -31.15
N MET A 138 2.66 -32.86 -31.28
CA MET A 138 3.65 -33.33 -32.25
C MET A 138 3.10 -33.06 -33.66
N ASP A 139 3.73 -32.20 -34.44
CA ASP A 139 3.39 -32.03 -35.85
C ASP A 139 3.64 -33.37 -36.56
N VAL A 140 2.55 -34.00 -37.00
CA VAL A 140 2.62 -35.21 -37.81
C VAL A 140 2.86 -34.76 -39.25
N SER A 141 4.13 -34.60 -39.59
CA SER A 141 4.61 -34.46 -40.97
C SER A 141 4.39 -35.72 -41.79
#